data_AF-A0A1J5QYL5-F1
#
_entry.id   AF-A0A1J5QYL5-F1
#
_cell.length_a   1.000
_cell.length_b   1.000
_cell.length_c   1.000
_cell.angle_alpha   90.00
_cell.angle_beta   90.00
_cell.angle_gamma   90.00
#
_symmetry.space_group_name_H-M   'P 1'
#
loop_
_entity.id
_entity.type
_entity.pdbx_description
1 polymer ?
#
loop_
_entity_poly.entity_id
_entity_poly.type
_entity_poly.pdbx_seq_one_letter_code
_entity_poly.pdbx_strand_id
1 'polypeptide(L)'
;MATKTQTKAADRKKTKARKPWRAFSQADYVERAAALVTHTFKGVNTNIKPGGGVRTKAEFDSQFPYACTRFASESVPLTYASNATESVLTEQVCAVLEDGVSAGLAQFEAVPPEEVAWLRERITPMLHEPATVAPASVNMRLRQILLDDGRGGDICISPLPSGGMSWRIQRLLEHILQRRAQHLPAKARRPLGVDFVYVKVGGDKAQNAGRIQLIGAMQQAYRFSVPQGTTVALRAAFAFHHRGVSLAPSPQLVRESGRWLQALRQADSAGSVLSRSGPRMEREADIVHQIVDNILQRGERARVAIEPFVGTVFAALCAESLPEVVRGVIDLSRRDAAWRDAFAETVAQGIAAVKDNDGMRLAGISGASASSLKAYIAEAL
;
A
#
# COMPACT_ATOMS: atom_id res chain seq x y z
N MET A 1 5.76 25.05 44.90
CA MET A 1 5.90 24.22 43.67
C MET A 1 6.48 25.10 42.59
N ALA A 2 7.78 24.95 42.32
CA ALA A 2 8.55 25.83 41.44
C ALA A 2 8.38 25.43 39.96
N THR A 3 7.86 26.37 39.18
CA THR A 3 7.78 26.37 37.72
C THR A 3 9.20 26.48 37.14
N LYS A 4 9.71 25.39 36.55
CA LYS A 4 10.96 25.42 35.78
C LYS A 4 10.67 25.96 34.38
N THR A 5 10.94 27.25 34.21
CA THR A 5 11.11 27.93 32.93
C THR A 5 12.31 27.30 32.20
N GLN A 6 12.08 26.51 31.16
CA GLN A 6 13.14 26.08 30.24
C GLN A 6 13.51 27.25 29.33
N THR A 7 14.60 27.92 29.67
CA THR A 7 15.27 28.91 28.83
C THR A 7 15.79 28.21 27.56
N LYS A 8 15.28 28.64 26.39
CA LYS A 8 15.80 28.25 25.07
C LYS A 8 17.26 28.67 24.96
N ALA A 9 18.17 27.71 25.03
CA ALA A 9 19.54 27.90 24.59
C ALA A 9 19.53 28.12 23.06
N ALA A 10 20.09 29.24 22.63
CA ALA A 10 20.31 29.53 21.23
C ALA A 10 21.24 28.46 20.61
N ASP A 11 20.73 27.74 19.62
CA ASP A 11 21.52 26.79 18.82
C ASP A 11 22.65 27.53 18.11
N ARG A 12 23.87 27.45 18.67
CA ARG A 12 25.11 27.66 17.93
C ARG A 12 25.19 26.55 16.87
N LYS A 13 24.81 26.85 15.62
CA LYS A 13 25.12 26.01 14.46
C LYS A 13 26.63 25.79 14.38
N LYS A 14 27.12 24.66 14.90
CA LYS A 14 28.47 24.16 14.60
C LYS A 14 28.54 23.96 13.09
N THR A 15 29.38 24.70 12.40
CA THR A 15 29.77 24.43 11.02
C THR A 15 30.31 23.01 10.97
N LYS A 16 29.66 22.11 10.23
CA LYS A 16 30.15 20.74 10.08
C LYS A 16 31.52 20.80 9.40
N ALA A 17 32.52 20.13 9.98
CA ALA A 17 33.81 19.93 9.34
C ALA A 17 33.59 19.22 7.99
N ARG A 18 34.32 19.65 6.96
CA ARG A 18 34.30 19.01 5.66
C ARG A 18 35.03 17.67 5.74
N LYS A 19 34.70 16.75 4.83
CA LYS A 19 35.28 15.41 4.77
C LYS A 19 36.49 15.40 3.84
N PRO A 20 37.55 14.63 4.13
CA PRO A 20 38.65 14.49 3.18
C PRO A 20 38.19 13.74 1.92
N TRP A 21 38.63 14.19 0.75
CA TRP A 21 38.47 13.43 -0.49
C TRP A 21 39.45 12.23 -0.50
N ARG A 22 38.96 11.05 -0.86
CA ARG A 22 39.76 9.82 -0.95
C ARG A 22 39.86 9.39 -2.42
N ALA A 23 41.06 9.12 -2.89
CA ALA A 23 41.26 8.57 -4.23
C ALA A 23 40.83 7.10 -4.28
N PHE A 24 40.13 6.73 -5.36
CA PHE A 24 39.73 5.37 -5.70
C PHE A 24 40.13 5.07 -7.14
N SER A 25 40.18 3.79 -7.52
CA SER A 25 40.46 3.44 -8.91
C SER A 25 39.25 3.78 -9.79
N GLN A 26 39.50 4.01 -11.08
CA GLN A 26 38.41 4.22 -12.06
C GLN A 26 37.45 3.03 -12.10
N ALA A 27 37.96 1.81 -11.91
CA ALA A 27 37.15 0.59 -11.85
C ALA A 27 36.18 0.61 -10.65
N ASP A 28 36.66 1.04 -9.47
CA ASP A 28 35.82 1.15 -8.26
C ASP A 28 34.66 2.13 -8.49
N TYR A 29 34.94 3.27 -9.13
CA TYR A 29 33.90 4.25 -9.46
C TYR A 29 32.83 3.69 -10.41
N VAL A 30 33.24 2.97 -11.44
CA VAL A 30 32.32 2.33 -12.41
C VAL A 30 31.47 1.28 -11.72
N GLU A 31 32.08 0.37 -10.96
CA GLU A 31 31.38 -0.68 -10.22
C GLU A 31 30.37 -0.06 -9.23
N ARG A 32 30.82 0.96 -8.48
CA ARG A 32 29.95 1.61 -7.51
C ARG A 32 28.77 2.29 -8.16
N ALA A 33 28.99 3.03 -9.25
CA ALA A 33 27.95 3.74 -9.97
C ALA A 33 26.93 2.78 -10.62
N ALA A 34 27.36 1.59 -11.05
CA ALA A 34 26.45 0.53 -11.50
C ALA A 34 25.49 0.05 -10.38
N ALA A 35 25.93 0.09 -9.12
CA ALA A 35 25.15 -0.33 -7.96
C ALA A 35 24.22 0.78 -7.37
N LEU A 36 24.20 1.97 -7.95
CA LEU A 36 23.34 3.09 -7.52
C LEU A 36 21.96 3.03 -8.19
N VAL A 37 20.92 3.21 -7.39
CA VAL A 37 19.52 3.03 -7.77
C VAL A 37 18.64 4.16 -7.25
N THR A 38 17.52 4.41 -7.93
CA THR A 38 16.51 5.40 -7.53
C THR A 38 15.55 4.81 -6.49
N HIS A 39 15.26 3.51 -6.62
CA HIS A 39 14.38 2.73 -5.76
C HIS A 39 15.13 1.53 -5.19
N THR A 40 15.04 1.27 -3.88
CA THR A 40 15.81 0.20 -3.21
C THR A 40 14.92 -0.76 -2.42
N PHE A 41 15.28 -2.04 -2.44
CA PHE A 41 14.61 -3.08 -1.66
C PHE A 41 14.75 -2.83 -0.17
N LYS A 42 15.90 -2.30 0.27
CA LYS A 42 16.17 -2.07 1.69
C LYS A 42 15.39 -0.91 2.29
N GLY A 43 14.82 -0.05 1.46
CA GLY A 43 13.83 0.93 1.88
C GLY A 43 12.51 0.29 2.30
N VAL A 44 12.19 -0.93 1.82
CA VAL A 44 11.02 -1.72 2.26
C VAL A 44 11.37 -2.50 3.53
N ASN A 45 12.47 -3.24 3.51
CA ASN A 45 12.92 -4.03 4.65
C ASN A 45 14.46 -4.19 4.63
N THR A 46 15.13 -3.70 5.66
CA THR A 46 16.60 -3.70 5.76
C THR A 46 17.22 -5.09 5.81
N ASN A 47 16.44 -6.12 6.16
CA ASN A 47 16.89 -7.51 6.24
C ASN A 47 16.82 -8.25 4.90
N ILE A 48 16.40 -7.59 3.81
CA ILE A 48 16.43 -8.19 2.47
C ILE A 48 17.89 -8.45 2.05
N LYS A 49 18.16 -9.71 1.72
CA LYS A 49 19.44 -10.20 1.20
C LYS A 49 19.20 -11.16 0.02
N PRO A 50 20.00 -11.09 -1.06
CA PRO A 50 20.89 -9.96 -1.37
C PRO A 50 20.09 -8.65 -1.56
N GLY A 51 20.78 -7.51 -1.47
CA GLY A 51 20.15 -6.22 -1.75
C GLY A 51 19.79 -6.08 -3.23
N GLY A 52 19.07 -5.01 -3.57
CA GLY A 52 18.66 -4.75 -4.93
C GLY A 52 17.85 -3.47 -5.08
N GLY A 53 17.53 -3.14 -6.32
CA GLY A 53 16.79 -1.94 -6.66
C GLY A 53 16.73 -1.67 -8.16
N VAL A 54 16.06 -0.56 -8.49
CA VAL A 54 15.86 -0.10 -9.86
C VAL A 54 16.24 1.38 -9.95
N ARG A 55 17.04 1.71 -10.95
CA ARG A 55 17.31 3.08 -11.39
C ARG A 55 16.39 3.41 -12.55
N THR A 56 15.66 4.51 -12.40
CA THR A 56 14.77 5.03 -13.43
C THR A 56 15.41 6.22 -14.14
N LYS A 57 15.25 6.28 -15.46
CA LYS A 57 15.62 7.45 -16.25
C LYS A 57 14.58 8.54 -16.04
N ALA A 58 15.05 9.76 -15.81
CA ALA A 58 14.20 10.94 -15.78
C ALA A 58 13.90 11.37 -17.23
N GLU A 59 12.64 11.40 -17.58
CA GLU A 59 12.10 11.78 -18.88
C GLU A 59 10.80 12.52 -18.61
N PHE A 60 10.87 13.85 -18.61
CA PHE A 60 9.71 14.69 -18.37
C PHE A 60 8.70 14.54 -19.51
N ASP A 61 7.45 14.30 -19.16
CA ASP A 61 6.35 14.25 -20.11
C ASP A 61 5.14 14.99 -19.53
N SER A 62 4.80 16.13 -20.14
CA SER A 62 3.69 16.97 -19.72
C SER A 62 2.31 16.36 -19.99
N GLN A 63 2.22 15.29 -20.77
CA GLN A 63 0.95 14.60 -21.04
C GLN A 63 0.49 13.73 -19.87
N PHE A 64 1.41 13.32 -19.00
CA PHE A 64 1.07 12.51 -17.83
C PHE A 64 0.86 13.38 -16.59
N PRO A 65 -0.29 13.31 -15.92
CA PRO A 65 -0.59 14.12 -14.73
C PRO A 65 0.08 13.58 -13.45
N TYR A 66 1.05 12.66 -13.57
CA TYR A 66 1.64 11.96 -12.44
C TYR A 66 3.00 12.52 -12.06
N ALA A 67 3.17 12.87 -10.78
CA ALA A 67 4.47 13.21 -10.22
C ALA A 67 5.21 11.93 -9.78
N CYS A 68 6.14 11.44 -10.60
CA CYS A 68 6.94 10.26 -10.28
C CYS A 68 8.43 10.48 -10.62
N THR A 69 9.28 9.51 -10.27
CA THR A 69 10.72 9.58 -10.54
C THR A 69 11.05 9.62 -12.03
N ARG A 70 10.22 9.01 -12.88
CA ARG A 70 10.37 9.06 -14.34
C ARG A 70 10.04 10.45 -14.87
N PHE A 71 8.86 10.99 -14.56
CA PHE A 71 8.43 12.30 -15.07
C PHE A 71 9.02 13.50 -14.32
N ALA A 72 10.13 13.28 -13.62
CA ALA A 72 10.85 14.34 -12.93
C ALA A 72 11.62 15.20 -13.93
N SER A 73 11.61 16.53 -13.77
CA SER A 73 12.33 17.45 -14.67
C SER A 73 13.86 17.35 -14.58
N GLU A 74 14.38 16.64 -13.59
CA GLU A 74 15.81 16.49 -13.29
C GLU A 74 16.05 15.12 -12.63
N SER A 75 17.30 14.64 -12.63
CA SER A 75 17.66 13.40 -11.96
C SER A 75 17.36 13.45 -10.45
N VAL A 76 16.79 12.36 -9.95
CA VAL A 76 16.49 12.17 -8.54
C VAL A 76 17.75 11.63 -7.82
N PRO A 77 18.11 12.11 -6.61
CA PRO A 77 19.26 11.60 -5.87
C PRO A 77 19.24 10.08 -5.71
N LEU A 78 20.37 9.45 -6.00
CA LEU A 78 20.50 7.99 -5.99
C LEU A 78 20.93 7.45 -4.62
N THR A 79 20.60 6.19 -4.34
CA THR A 79 21.04 5.43 -3.16
C THR A 79 21.70 4.11 -3.59
N TYR A 80 22.42 3.44 -2.69
CA TYR A 80 22.93 2.08 -2.96
C TYR A 80 21.81 1.03 -2.88
N ALA A 81 21.92 0.00 -3.73
CA ALA A 81 21.01 -1.14 -3.78
C ALA A 81 21.18 -2.11 -2.58
N SER A 82 22.39 -2.25 -2.05
CA SER A 82 22.70 -3.23 -1.01
C SER A 82 23.08 -2.57 0.31
N ASN A 83 24.35 -2.22 0.54
CA ASN A 83 24.85 -1.84 1.86
C ASN A 83 25.61 -0.52 1.79
N ALA A 84 25.79 0.14 2.94
CA ALA A 84 26.68 1.29 3.07
C ALA A 84 28.19 0.92 3.00
N THR A 85 28.54 -0.28 2.54
CA THR A 85 29.94 -0.65 2.29
C THR A 85 30.50 0.33 1.27
N GLU A 86 31.61 0.99 1.62
CA GLU A 86 32.22 2.12 0.87
C GLU A 86 31.30 3.34 0.72
N SER A 87 30.73 3.77 1.84
CA SER A 87 29.91 4.98 1.90
C SER A 87 30.64 6.22 1.35
N VAL A 88 31.96 6.32 1.54
CA VAL A 88 32.77 7.47 1.05
C VAL A 88 32.78 7.55 -0.47
N LEU A 89 33.05 6.43 -1.16
CA LEU A 89 33.03 6.36 -2.63
C LEU A 89 31.65 6.74 -3.19
N THR A 90 30.60 6.21 -2.55
CA THR A 90 29.21 6.56 -2.90
C THR A 90 28.94 8.05 -2.69
N GLU A 91 29.41 8.62 -1.59
CA GLU A 91 29.24 10.04 -1.28
C GLU A 91 29.98 10.93 -2.30
N GLN A 92 31.18 10.56 -2.76
CA GLN A 92 31.93 11.31 -3.77
C GLN A 92 31.25 11.26 -5.14
N VAL A 93 30.82 10.08 -5.60
CA VAL A 93 30.06 9.93 -6.86
C VAL A 93 28.78 10.76 -6.81
N CYS A 94 27.99 10.65 -5.74
CA CYS A 94 26.77 11.42 -5.60
C CYS A 94 27.04 12.92 -5.43
N ALA A 95 28.16 13.31 -4.81
CA ALA A 95 28.51 14.73 -4.68
C ALA A 95 28.84 15.38 -6.02
N VAL A 96 29.45 14.64 -6.95
CA VAL A 96 29.66 15.11 -8.33
C VAL A 96 28.33 15.19 -9.08
N LEU A 97 27.47 14.17 -8.94
CA LEU A 97 26.15 14.15 -9.59
C LEU A 97 25.23 15.27 -9.11
N GLU A 98 25.26 15.58 -7.81
CA GLU A 98 24.39 16.55 -7.15
C GLU A 98 25.01 17.96 -7.07
N ASP A 99 26.20 18.15 -7.66
CA ASP A 99 26.87 19.44 -7.70
C ASP A 99 26.04 20.45 -8.52
N GLY A 100 25.79 21.63 -7.95
CA GLY A 100 24.84 22.61 -8.50
C GLY A 100 23.38 22.47 -8.01
N VAL A 101 22.96 21.29 -7.53
CA VAL A 101 21.62 21.08 -6.93
C VAL A 101 21.67 21.15 -5.40
N SER A 102 22.72 20.63 -4.76
CA SER A 102 22.79 20.51 -3.29
C SER A 102 24.13 20.92 -2.66
N ALA A 103 24.96 21.70 -3.35
CA ALA A 103 26.34 22.01 -2.93
C ALA A 103 27.14 20.74 -2.57
N GLY A 104 26.98 19.68 -3.37
CA GLY A 104 27.52 18.34 -3.13
C GLY A 104 29.04 18.33 -2.91
N LEU A 105 29.82 19.03 -3.73
CA LEU A 105 31.28 19.08 -3.59
C LEU A 105 31.75 19.92 -2.39
N ALA A 106 30.95 20.89 -1.93
CA ALA A 106 31.32 21.81 -0.84
C ALA A 106 31.46 21.12 0.53
N GLN A 107 31.00 19.88 0.65
CA GLN A 107 31.17 19.06 1.85
C GLN A 107 32.55 18.38 1.93
N PHE A 108 33.37 18.44 0.88
CA PHE A 108 34.68 17.81 0.81
C PHE A 108 35.84 18.83 0.83
N GLU A 109 36.98 18.39 1.35
CA GLU A 109 38.28 19.08 1.30
C GLU A 109 39.19 18.42 0.26
N ALA A 110 40.08 19.23 -0.33
CA ALA A 110 41.10 18.78 -1.29
C ALA A 110 40.54 17.97 -2.47
N VAL A 111 39.42 18.42 -3.04
CA VAL A 111 38.75 17.78 -4.18
C VAL A 111 39.62 17.91 -5.45
N PRO A 112 40.12 16.81 -6.04
CA PRO A 112 40.96 16.85 -7.24
C PRO A 112 40.13 17.24 -8.48
N PRO A 113 40.43 18.35 -9.17
CA PRO A 113 39.65 18.81 -10.31
C PRO A 113 39.61 17.81 -11.47
N GLU A 114 40.73 17.12 -11.74
CA GLU A 114 40.85 16.12 -12.80
C GLU A 114 39.96 14.89 -12.56
N GLU A 115 39.87 14.43 -11.31
CA GLU A 115 39.02 13.31 -10.94
C GLU A 115 37.54 13.68 -11.03
N VAL A 116 37.17 14.89 -10.61
CA VAL A 116 35.80 15.41 -10.79
C VAL A 116 35.43 15.55 -12.26
N ALA A 117 36.35 16.05 -13.10
CA ALA A 117 36.12 16.16 -14.54
C ALA A 117 35.86 14.78 -15.17
N TRP A 118 36.69 13.79 -14.83
CA TRP A 118 36.51 12.42 -15.29
C TRP A 118 35.19 11.79 -14.81
N LEU A 119 34.82 11.99 -13.53
CA LEU A 119 33.54 11.51 -12.99
C LEU A 119 32.35 12.14 -13.72
N ARG A 120 32.40 13.45 -14.00
CA ARG A 120 31.34 14.13 -14.77
C ARG A 120 31.25 13.62 -16.20
N GLU A 121 32.38 13.38 -16.86
CA GLU A 121 32.39 12.94 -18.25
C GLU A 121 31.98 11.46 -18.40
N ARG A 122 32.44 10.58 -17.51
CA ARG A 122 32.34 9.12 -17.68
C ARG A 122 31.28 8.46 -16.80
N ILE A 123 31.06 8.96 -15.59
CA ILE A 123 30.16 8.32 -14.61
C ILE A 123 28.77 8.96 -14.62
N THR A 124 28.67 10.29 -14.64
CA THR A 124 27.37 10.98 -14.60
C THR A 124 26.42 10.53 -15.73
N PRO A 125 26.83 10.40 -17.01
CA PRO A 125 25.95 9.91 -18.06
C PRO A 125 25.39 8.51 -17.77
N MET A 126 26.21 7.61 -17.22
CA MET A 126 25.77 6.26 -16.84
C MET A 126 24.70 6.29 -15.75
N LEU A 127 24.77 7.25 -14.83
CA LEU A 127 23.80 7.41 -13.75
C LEU A 127 22.45 8.00 -14.21
N HIS A 128 22.39 8.59 -15.41
CA HIS A 128 21.14 9.05 -16.02
C HIS A 128 20.40 7.97 -16.79
N GLU A 129 21.06 6.84 -17.09
CA GLU A 129 20.45 5.71 -17.78
C GLU A 129 19.77 4.72 -16.82
N PRO A 130 18.71 4.03 -17.27
CA PRO A 130 18.00 3.07 -16.43
C PRO A 130 18.88 1.85 -16.15
N ALA A 131 18.73 1.29 -14.96
CA ALA A 131 19.49 0.10 -14.56
C ALA A 131 18.70 -0.72 -13.54
N THR A 132 18.90 -2.04 -13.56
CA THR A 132 18.32 -2.94 -12.59
C THR A 132 19.43 -3.68 -11.86
N VAL A 133 19.43 -3.58 -10.54
CA VAL A 133 20.29 -4.36 -9.66
C VAL A 133 19.38 -5.33 -8.94
N ALA A 134 19.11 -6.49 -9.53
CA ALA A 134 18.18 -7.45 -8.97
C ALA A 134 18.83 -8.83 -8.78
N PRO A 135 18.52 -9.53 -7.67
CA PRO A 135 18.77 -10.96 -7.58
C PRO A 135 17.89 -11.76 -8.54
N ALA A 136 18.27 -13.03 -8.72
CA ALA A 136 17.51 -13.99 -9.51
C ALA A 136 16.07 -14.24 -9.00
N SER A 137 15.77 -13.91 -7.74
CA SER A 137 14.44 -14.13 -7.15
C SER A 137 13.98 -12.97 -6.26
N VAL A 138 12.67 -12.73 -6.23
CA VAL A 138 12.05 -11.70 -5.38
C VAL A 138 12.05 -12.20 -3.93
N ASN A 139 12.63 -11.41 -3.01
CA ASN A 139 12.67 -11.78 -1.60
C ASN A 139 11.26 -11.77 -0.99
N MET A 140 10.92 -12.79 -0.19
CA MET A 140 9.63 -12.90 0.51
C MET A 140 9.26 -11.72 1.43
N ARG A 141 10.25 -10.90 1.83
CA ARG A 141 10.03 -9.70 2.66
C ARG A 141 9.63 -8.47 1.86
N LEU A 142 9.72 -8.52 0.53
CA LEU A 142 9.18 -7.47 -0.33
C LEU A 142 7.65 -7.55 -0.33
N ARG A 143 7.00 -6.39 -0.37
CA ARG A 143 5.56 -6.33 -0.59
C ARG A 143 5.28 -6.75 -2.04
N GLN A 144 4.25 -7.55 -2.22
CA GLN A 144 3.78 -8.02 -3.52
C GLN A 144 2.29 -7.73 -3.61
N ILE A 145 1.88 -7.12 -4.72
CA ILE A 145 0.50 -6.77 -5.00
C ILE A 145 0.15 -7.39 -6.34
N LEU A 146 -0.97 -8.12 -6.38
CA LEU A 146 -1.54 -8.62 -7.62
C LEU A 146 -2.43 -7.53 -8.23
N LEU A 147 -2.20 -7.25 -9.50
CA LEU A 147 -3.02 -6.36 -10.32
C LEU A 147 -3.54 -7.16 -11.51
N ASP A 148 -4.81 -7.00 -11.83
CA ASP A 148 -5.40 -7.53 -13.07
C ASP A 148 -4.66 -6.94 -14.28
N ASP A 149 -4.27 -7.79 -15.22
CA ASP A 149 -3.58 -7.40 -16.45
C ASP A 149 -4.51 -6.90 -17.57
N GLY A 150 -5.82 -6.92 -17.33
CA GLY A 150 -6.87 -6.53 -18.26
C GLY A 150 -7.11 -7.56 -19.37
N ARG A 151 -6.46 -8.73 -19.31
CA ARG A 151 -6.54 -9.83 -20.27
C ARG A 151 -6.98 -11.14 -19.59
N GLY A 152 -7.46 -11.06 -18.35
CA GLY A 152 -7.90 -12.20 -17.55
C GLY A 152 -6.77 -12.91 -16.81
N GLY A 153 -5.59 -12.28 -16.68
CA GLY A 153 -4.48 -12.72 -15.86
C GLY A 153 -4.13 -11.71 -14.77
N ASP A 154 -3.15 -12.08 -13.92
CA ASP A 154 -2.63 -11.22 -12.86
C ASP A 154 -1.15 -10.89 -13.09
N ILE A 155 -0.78 -9.63 -12.86
CA ILE A 155 0.60 -9.16 -12.76
C ILE A 155 0.94 -8.94 -11.29
N CYS A 156 2.01 -9.60 -10.83
CA CYS A 156 2.56 -9.37 -9.51
C CYS A 156 3.59 -8.22 -9.55
N ILE A 157 3.34 -7.14 -8.81
CA ILE A 157 4.25 -6.00 -8.69
C ILE A 157 4.79 -5.86 -7.27
N SER A 158 6.05 -5.45 -7.16
CA SER A 158 6.68 -5.08 -5.88
C SER A 158 6.94 -3.58 -5.82
N PRO A 159 6.13 -2.81 -5.08
CA PRO A 159 6.36 -1.38 -4.94
C PRO A 159 7.64 -1.11 -4.14
N LEU A 160 8.51 -0.27 -4.70
CA LEU A 160 9.79 0.10 -4.09
C LEU A 160 9.83 1.61 -3.81
N PRO A 161 10.20 2.02 -2.59
CA PRO A 161 10.26 3.43 -2.25
C PRO A 161 11.49 4.11 -2.88
N SER A 162 11.37 5.42 -3.14
CA SER A 162 12.48 6.27 -3.56
C SER A 162 12.77 7.33 -2.51
N GLY A 163 13.88 7.17 -1.79
CA GLY A 163 14.32 8.19 -0.84
C GLY A 163 14.81 9.48 -1.49
N GLY A 164 15.33 9.38 -2.72
CA GLY A 164 15.65 10.56 -3.52
C GLY A 164 14.43 11.41 -3.84
N MET A 165 13.30 10.78 -4.22
CA MET A 165 12.06 11.51 -4.48
C MET A 165 11.52 12.14 -3.21
N SER A 166 11.51 11.39 -2.09
CA SER A 166 11.12 11.94 -0.79
C SER A 166 11.97 13.16 -0.41
N TRP A 167 13.28 13.09 -0.62
CA TRP A 167 14.21 14.20 -0.34
C TRP A 167 13.92 15.41 -1.23
N ARG A 168 13.67 15.20 -2.52
CA ARG A 168 13.36 16.30 -3.46
C ARG A 168 12.07 17.02 -3.09
N ILE A 169 11.01 16.26 -2.77
CA ILE A 169 9.74 16.84 -2.31
C ILE A 169 9.97 17.65 -1.03
N GLN A 170 10.72 17.12 -0.07
CA GLN A 170 11.03 17.82 1.18
C GLN A 170 11.77 19.15 0.92
N ARG A 171 12.80 19.14 0.06
CA ARG A 171 13.55 20.37 -0.32
C ARG A 171 12.64 21.40 -0.98
N LEU A 172 11.76 20.97 -1.88
CA LEU A 172 10.79 21.85 -2.53
C LEU A 172 9.86 22.51 -1.51
N LEU A 173 9.33 21.74 -0.55
CA LEU A 173 8.46 22.28 0.50
C LEU A 173 9.19 23.26 1.41
N GLU A 174 10.43 22.96 1.79
CA GLU A 174 11.27 23.88 2.57
C GLU A 174 11.53 25.19 1.82
N HIS A 175 11.82 25.11 0.52
CA HIS A 175 12.01 26.29 -0.34
C HIS A 175 10.75 27.14 -0.44
N ILE A 176 9.58 26.51 -0.60
CA ILE A 176 8.28 27.20 -0.60
C ILE A 176 8.06 27.92 0.73
N LEU A 177 8.33 27.26 1.86
CA LEU A 177 8.18 27.85 3.18
C LEU A 177 9.12 29.04 3.39
N GLN A 178 10.38 28.92 2.95
CA GLN A 178 11.37 29.99 3.03
C GLN A 178 10.94 31.19 2.18
N ARG A 179 10.51 30.98 0.93
CA ARG A 179 9.98 32.05 0.07
C ARG A 179 8.77 32.73 0.69
N ARG A 180 7.82 31.97 1.24
CA ARG A 180 6.66 32.55 1.96
C ARG A 180 7.10 33.37 3.17
N ALA A 181 8.12 32.91 3.91
CA ALA A 181 8.64 33.65 5.04
C ALA A 181 9.31 34.97 4.64
N GLN A 182 9.99 35.00 3.49
CA GLN A 182 10.65 36.20 2.96
C GLN A 182 9.67 37.22 2.37
N HIS A 183 8.64 36.75 1.64
CA HIS A 183 7.78 37.64 0.85
C HIS A 183 6.40 37.92 1.46
N LEU A 184 5.97 37.16 2.48
CA LEU A 184 4.65 37.35 3.09
C LEU A 184 4.76 37.70 4.59
N PRO A 185 3.97 38.66 5.08
CA PRO A 185 3.86 38.92 6.51
C PRO A 185 3.27 37.69 7.22
N ALA A 186 3.63 37.48 8.49
CA ALA A 186 3.27 36.26 9.23
C ALA A 186 1.77 35.93 9.19
N LYS A 187 0.89 36.95 9.27
CA LYS A 187 -0.56 36.81 9.21
C LYS A 187 -1.11 36.33 7.85
N ALA A 188 -0.36 36.52 6.77
CA ALA A 188 -0.75 36.09 5.42
C ALA A 188 -0.18 34.72 5.03
N ARG A 189 0.68 34.12 5.88
CA ARG A 189 1.29 32.80 5.62
C ARG A 189 0.27 31.71 5.89
N ARG A 190 -0.30 31.16 4.82
CA ARG A 190 -1.18 29.98 4.91
C ARG A 190 -0.38 28.71 5.19
N PRO A 191 -0.97 27.73 5.91
CA PRO A 191 -0.37 26.40 6.04
C PRO A 191 -0.15 25.75 4.66
N LEU A 192 0.74 24.77 4.57
CA LEU A 192 1.03 24.07 3.32
C LEU A 192 -0.12 23.18 2.83
N GLY A 193 -1.11 22.89 3.67
CA GLY A 193 -2.16 21.90 3.36
C GLY A 193 -1.66 20.44 3.42
N VAL A 194 -0.45 20.23 3.93
CA VAL A 194 0.13 18.91 4.21
C VAL A 194 0.70 18.93 5.63
N ASP A 195 0.38 17.88 6.37
CA ASP A 195 0.99 17.57 7.66
C ASP A 195 2.06 16.49 7.47
N PHE A 196 2.94 16.35 8.45
CA PHE A 196 3.99 15.34 8.43
C PHE A 196 3.81 14.36 9.58
N VAL A 197 3.94 13.07 9.29
CA VAL A 197 3.98 12.00 10.29
C VAL A 197 5.33 11.34 10.22
N TYR A 198 5.96 11.18 11.39
CA TYR A 198 7.22 10.45 11.47
C TYR A 198 6.96 8.94 11.39
N VAL A 199 7.55 8.30 10.37
CA VAL A 199 7.53 6.85 10.19
C VAL A 199 8.96 6.35 10.23
N LYS A 200 9.33 5.60 11.27
CA LYS A 200 10.71 5.10 11.40
C LYS A 200 11.02 4.09 10.29
N VAL A 201 12.00 4.41 9.45
CA VAL A 201 12.54 3.55 8.38
C VAL A 201 14.00 3.22 8.70
N GLY A 202 14.40 1.95 8.61
CA GLY A 202 15.79 1.54 8.78
C GLY A 202 16.23 1.16 10.21
N GLY A 203 15.30 1.15 11.18
CA GLY A 203 15.61 0.78 12.56
C GLY A 203 16.62 1.73 13.21
N ASP A 204 17.52 1.20 14.05
CA ASP A 204 18.54 2.00 14.74
C ASP A 204 19.76 2.31 13.87
N LYS A 205 19.90 1.62 12.74
CA LYS A 205 20.99 1.80 11.77
C LYS A 205 20.41 2.17 10.40
N ALA A 206 19.88 3.39 10.29
CA ALA A 206 19.23 3.90 9.08
C ALA A 206 20.13 3.82 7.83
N GLN A 207 21.45 3.92 8.00
CA GLN A 207 22.43 3.69 6.93
C GLN A 207 22.41 2.27 6.34
N ASN A 208 21.76 1.29 6.97
CA ASN A 208 21.60 -0.02 6.34
C ASN A 208 20.44 -0.04 5.33
N ALA A 209 19.54 0.95 5.38
CA ALA A 209 18.40 1.07 4.47
C ALA A 209 18.72 1.85 3.18
N GLY A 210 19.70 2.74 3.24
CA GLY A 210 20.07 3.65 2.16
C GLY A 210 20.82 4.86 2.70
N ARG A 211 21.21 5.79 1.82
CA ARG A 211 21.92 7.02 2.23
C ARG A 211 21.12 7.75 3.31
N ILE A 212 21.78 8.10 4.42
CA ILE A 212 21.11 8.59 5.64
C ILE A 212 20.19 9.80 5.39
N GLN A 213 20.62 10.73 4.53
CA GLN A 213 19.82 11.91 4.18
C GLN A 213 18.55 11.58 3.40
N LEU A 214 18.60 10.54 2.57
CA LEU A 214 17.46 10.08 1.77
C LEU A 214 16.49 9.26 2.64
N ILE A 215 17.03 8.41 3.52
CA ILE A 215 16.22 7.67 4.49
C ILE A 215 15.55 8.63 5.48
N GLY A 216 16.26 9.66 5.95
CA GLY A 216 15.69 10.70 6.80
C GLY A 216 14.49 11.40 6.14
N ALA A 217 14.57 11.68 4.84
CA ALA A 217 13.45 12.23 4.09
C ALA A 217 12.29 11.23 3.93
N MET A 218 12.58 9.94 3.75
CA MET A 218 11.55 8.89 3.73
C MET A 218 10.82 8.73 5.07
N GLN A 219 11.48 9.08 6.19
CA GLN A 219 10.86 9.01 7.51
C GLN A 219 9.80 10.10 7.74
N GLN A 220 9.71 11.10 6.86
CA GLN A 220 8.67 12.12 6.88
C GLN A 220 7.55 11.75 5.91
N ALA A 221 6.57 10.98 6.40
CA ALA A 221 5.40 10.63 5.61
C ALA A 221 4.47 11.85 5.49
N TYR A 222 4.06 12.14 4.25
CA TYR A 222 3.13 13.23 3.95
C TYR A 222 1.70 12.81 4.27
N ARG A 223 1.03 13.58 5.13
CA ARG A 223 -0.38 13.43 5.44
C ARG A 223 -1.14 14.61 4.85
N PHE A 224 -1.88 14.36 3.78
CA PHE A 224 -2.78 15.35 3.21
C PHE A 224 -4.10 15.33 3.99
N SER A 225 -4.67 16.51 4.24
CA SER A 225 -6.03 16.59 4.73
C SER A 225 -6.96 15.96 3.69
N VAL A 226 -7.99 15.26 4.16
CA VAL A 226 -9.04 14.75 3.29
C VAL A 226 -9.65 15.97 2.55
N PRO A 227 -9.87 15.91 1.22
CA PRO A 227 -10.45 17.03 0.48
C PRO A 227 -11.70 17.58 1.18
N GLN A 228 -11.83 18.91 1.23
CA GLN A 228 -13.02 19.55 1.80
C GLN A 228 -14.28 18.99 1.11
N GLY A 229 -15.30 18.61 1.89
CA GLY A 229 -16.52 17.97 1.39
C GLY A 229 -16.51 16.44 1.43
N THR A 230 -15.36 15.78 1.63
CA THR A 230 -15.31 14.32 1.79
C THR A 230 -15.59 13.93 3.24
N THR A 231 -16.83 13.54 3.53
CA THR A 231 -17.27 13.09 4.86
C THR A 231 -16.96 11.59 5.08
N VAL A 232 -16.98 11.14 6.34
CA VAL A 232 -16.89 9.70 6.66
C VAL A 232 -18.01 8.92 5.98
N ALA A 233 -19.23 9.48 5.96
CA ALA A 233 -20.38 8.91 5.28
C ALA A 233 -20.15 8.80 3.77
N LEU A 234 -19.63 9.84 3.12
CA LEU A 234 -19.36 9.81 1.68
C LEU A 234 -18.31 8.74 1.32
N ARG A 235 -17.26 8.57 2.12
CA ARG A 235 -16.27 7.51 1.89
C ARG A 235 -16.86 6.11 2.03
N ALA A 236 -17.73 5.90 3.02
CA ALA A 236 -18.43 4.63 3.18
C ALA A 236 -19.36 4.37 1.98
N ALA A 237 -20.10 5.38 1.54
CA ALA A 237 -20.95 5.32 0.35
C ALA A 237 -20.16 4.98 -0.92
N PHE A 238 -19.02 5.65 -1.17
CA PHE A 238 -18.11 5.34 -2.28
C PHE A 238 -17.62 3.89 -2.24
N ALA A 239 -17.26 3.39 -1.05
CA ALA A 239 -16.82 2.01 -0.89
C ALA A 239 -17.93 1.03 -1.25
N PHE A 240 -19.15 1.21 -0.72
CA PHE A 240 -20.27 0.32 -1.06
C PHE A 240 -20.71 0.45 -2.53
N HIS A 241 -20.74 1.66 -3.09
CA HIS A 241 -21.16 1.90 -4.47
C HIS A 241 -20.26 1.17 -5.49
N HIS A 242 -18.93 1.20 -5.31
CA HIS A 242 -18.00 0.58 -6.25
C HIS A 242 -17.55 -0.84 -5.89
N ARG A 243 -17.55 -1.22 -4.61
CA ARG A 243 -17.10 -2.55 -4.15
C ARG A 243 -18.25 -3.50 -3.80
N GLY A 244 -19.45 -2.97 -3.61
CA GLY A 244 -20.61 -3.74 -3.18
C GLY A 244 -20.50 -4.24 -1.74
N VAL A 245 -21.22 -5.33 -1.46
CA VAL A 245 -21.21 -6.04 -0.17
C VAL A 245 -20.74 -7.48 -0.35
N SER A 246 -20.10 -8.02 0.68
CA SER A 246 -19.70 -9.43 0.67
C SER A 246 -20.90 -10.36 0.87
N LEU A 247 -21.04 -11.32 -0.04
CA LEU A 247 -22.00 -12.42 0.02
C LEU A 247 -21.50 -13.60 0.86
N ALA A 248 -20.29 -13.53 1.40
CA ALA A 248 -19.75 -14.60 2.23
C ALA A 248 -20.45 -14.67 3.60
N PRO A 249 -20.67 -15.87 4.16
CA PRO A 249 -21.20 -16.04 5.52
C PRO A 249 -20.38 -15.26 6.56
N SER A 250 -21.05 -14.78 7.62
CA SER A 250 -20.36 -14.13 8.74
C SER A 250 -19.38 -15.09 9.43
N PRO A 251 -18.11 -14.71 9.69
CA PRO A 251 -17.16 -15.56 10.41
C PRO A 251 -17.65 -16.03 11.78
N GLN A 252 -18.55 -15.28 12.42
CA GLN A 252 -19.19 -15.71 13.66
C GLN A 252 -20.14 -16.89 13.42
N LEU A 253 -21.05 -16.77 12.45
CA LEU A 253 -21.99 -17.84 12.09
C LEU A 253 -21.25 -19.10 11.62
N VAL A 254 -20.16 -18.94 10.87
CA VAL A 254 -19.28 -20.06 10.46
C VAL A 254 -18.75 -20.80 11.70
N ARG A 255 -18.25 -20.08 12.71
CA ARG A 255 -17.72 -20.70 13.93
C ARG A 255 -18.79 -21.36 14.79
N GLU A 256 -19.94 -20.72 14.95
CA GLU A 256 -21.07 -21.26 15.72
C GLU A 256 -21.61 -22.54 15.07
N SER A 257 -21.75 -22.53 13.74
CA SER A 257 -22.17 -23.70 12.96
C SER A 257 -21.15 -24.84 13.04
N GLY A 258 -19.85 -24.53 12.94
CA GLY A 258 -18.78 -25.52 13.09
C GLY A 258 -18.78 -26.19 14.46
N ARG A 259 -18.93 -25.42 15.54
CA ARG A 259 -19.04 -25.95 16.92
C ARG A 259 -20.23 -26.88 17.09
N TRP A 260 -21.38 -26.48 16.56
CA TRP A 260 -22.59 -27.30 16.61
C TRP A 260 -22.42 -28.63 15.85
N LEU A 261 -21.83 -28.60 14.64
CA LEU A 261 -21.52 -29.80 13.86
C LEU A 261 -20.50 -30.70 14.59
N GLN A 262 -19.50 -30.12 15.24
CA GLN A 262 -18.52 -30.87 16.02
C GLN A 262 -19.16 -31.57 17.23
N ALA A 263 -20.04 -30.87 17.96
CA ALA A 263 -20.77 -31.44 19.08
C ALA A 263 -21.67 -32.61 18.64
N LEU A 264 -22.35 -32.49 17.49
CA LEU A 264 -23.14 -33.57 16.91
C LEU A 264 -22.29 -34.82 16.60
N ARG A 265 -21.09 -34.64 16.03
CA ARG A 265 -20.18 -35.75 15.74
C ARG A 265 -19.65 -36.42 16.99
N GLN A 266 -19.34 -35.65 18.03
CA GLN A 266 -18.87 -36.20 19.31
C GLN A 266 -19.98 -37.02 19.99
N ALA A 267 -21.22 -36.55 19.90
CA ALA A 267 -22.40 -37.26 20.40
C ALA A 267 -22.72 -38.55 19.60
N ASP A 268 -22.23 -38.68 18.36
CA ASP A 268 -22.47 -39.83 17.47
C ASP A 268 -21.49 -41.01 17.66
N SER A 269 -20.79 -41.08 18.79
CA SER A 269 -19.88 -42.19 19.12
C SER A 269 -20.57 -43.57 19.24
N ALA A 270 -21.91 -43.62 19.17
CA ALA A 270 -22.73 -44.83 19.12
C ALA A 270 -23.43 -45.08 17.75
N GLY A 271 -23.14 -44.28 16.72
CA GLY A 271 -23.58 -44.51 15.33
C GLY A 271 -25.08 -44.32 15.03
N SER A 272 -25.84 -43.58 15.84
CA SER A 272 -27.29 -43.38 15.63
C SER A 272 -27.75 -41.91 15.54
N VAL A 273 -26.89 -40.93 15.85
CA VAL A 273 -27.21 -39.49 15.91
C VAL A 273 -26.99 -38.80 14.56
N LEU A 274 -26.19 -39.38 13.65
CA LEU A 274 -26.04 -38.87 12.27
C LEU A 274 -27.28 -39.07 11.37
N SER A 275 -28.36 -39.69 11.86
CA SER A 275 -29.63 -39.76 11.11
C SER A 275 -30.23 -38.36 10.88
N ARG A 276 -30.90 -38.15 9.74
CA ARG A 276 -31.65 -36.91 9.43
C ARG A 276 -32.89 -36.84 10.31
N SER A 277 -32.74 -36.48 11.58
CA SER A 277 -33.86 -36.17 12.45
C SER A 277 -34.48 -34.81 12.07
N GLY A 278 -35.79 -34.67 12.24
CA GLY A 278 -36.50 -33.40 12.02
C GLY A 278 -35.84 -32.20 12.71
N PRO A 279 -35.49 -32.29 14.02
CA PRO A 279 -34.82 -31.20 14.73
C PRO A 279 -33.46 -30.78 14.15
N ARG A 280 -32.73 -31.72 13.52
CA ARG A 280 -31.48 -31.39 12.84
C ARG A 280 -31.74 -30.58 11.57
N MET A 281 -32.69 -31.01 10.75
CA MET A 281 -33.02 -30.32 9.50
C MET A 281 -33.54 -28.90 9.76
N GLU A 282 -34.37 -28.73 10.79
CA GLU A 282 -34.83 -27.40 11.24
C GLU A 282 -33.64 -26.51 11.62
N ARG A 283 -32.67 -27.05 12.37
CA ARG A 283 -31.49 -26.28 12.76
C ARG A 283 -30.57 -25.92 11.59
N GLU A 284 -30.45 -26.79 10.59
CA GLU A 284 -29.70 -26.51 9.36
C GLU A 284 -30.38 -25.40 8.55
N ALA A 285 -31.70 -25.43 8.44
CA ALA A 285 -32.49 -24.38 7.80
C ALA A 285 -32.34 -23.03 8.54
N ASP A 286 -32.42 -23.02 9.87
CA ASP A 286 -32.19 -21.81 10.69
C ASP A 286 -30.84 -21.16 10.40
N ILE A 287 -29.77 -21.97 10.29
CA ILE A 287 -28.42 -21.46 10.00
C ILE A 287 -28.38 -20.84 8.60
N VAL A 288 -28.98 -21.49 7.61
CA VAL A 288 -29.06 -20.96 6.23
C VAL A 288 -29.84 -19.65 6.20
N HIS A 289 -30.99 -19.58 6.87
CA HIS A 289 -31.78 -18.35 6.99
C HIS A 289 -30.99 -17.22 7.64
N GLN A 290 -30.28 -17.50 8.75
CA GLN A 290 -29.43 -16.50 9.41
C GLN A 290 -28.30 -16.00 8.49
N ILE A 291 -27.73 -16.84 7.64
CA ILE A 291 -26.72 -16.43 6.66
C ILE A 291 -27.34 -15.49 5.64
N VAL A 292 -28.50 -15.86 5.06
CA VAL A 292 -29.22 -15.05 4.08
C VAL A 292 -29.60 -13.70 4.68
N ASP A 293 -30.22 -13.69 5.86
CA ASP A 293 -30.59 -12.47 6.58
C ASP A 293 -29.38 -11.57 6.83
N ASN A 294 -28.24 -12.14 7.24
CA ASN A 294 -27.04 -11.35 7.46
C ASN A 294 -26.53 -10.69 6.18
N ILE A 295 -26.60 -11.37 5.04
CA ILE A 295 -26.21 -10.84 3.74
C ILE A 295 -27.17 -9.72 3.32
N LEU A 296 -28.48 -9.95 3.42
CA LEU A 296 -29.50 -8.95 3.08
C LEU A 296 -29.40 -7.70 3.97
N GLN A 297 -29.16 -7.87 5.27
CA GLN A 297 -28.94 -6.76 6.19
C GLN A 297 -27.68 -5.95 5.86
N ARG A 298 -26.61 -6.59 5.35
CA ARG A 298 -25.44 -5.86 4.84
C ARG A 298 -25.81 -5.02 3.62
N GLY A 299 -26.59 -5.59 2.70
CA GLY A 299 -27.15 -4.89 1.55
C GLY A 299 -27.94 -3.66 1.95
N GLU A 300 -28.83 -3.81 2.93
CA GLU A 300 -29.66 -2.72 3.44
C GLU A 300 -28.83 -1.61 4.09
N ARG A 301 -27.84 -1.96 4.91
CA ARG A 301 -26.91 -0.97 5.48
C ARG A 301 -26.12 -0.23 4.40
N ALA A 302 -25.72 -0.92 3.35
CA ALA A 302 -25.06 -0.31 2.20
C ALA A 302 -26.01 0.64 1.45
N ARG A 303 -27.26 0.22 1.18
CA ARG A 303 -28.29 1.06 0.56
C ARG A 303 -28.49 2.36 1.33
N VAL A 304 -28.77 2.28 2.63
CA VAL A 304 -28.96 3.43 3.51
C VAL A 304 -27.74 4.36 3.52
N ALA A 305 -26.52 3.81 3.43
CA ALA A 305 -25.31 4.62 3.38
C ALA A 305 -25.13 5.36 2.04
N ILE A 306 -25.60 4.79 0.92
CA ILE A 306 -25.42 5.34 -0.44
C ILE A 306 -26.53 6.32 -0.80
N GLU A 307 -27.77 6.06 -0.40
CA GLU A 307 -28.97 6.82 -0.79
C GLU A 307 -28.84 8.34 -0.67
N PRO A 308 -28.29 8.91 0.41
CA PRO A 308 -28.16 10.37 0.53
C PRO A 308 -27.31 11.03 -0.55
N PHE A 309 -26.52 10.23 -1.29
CA PHE A 309 -25.58 10.70 -2.31
C PHE A 309 -26.01 10.34 -3.74
N VAL A 310 -27.14 9.65 -3.93
CA VAL A 310 -27.70 9.37 -5.25
C VAL A 310 -28.32 10.64 -5.85
N GLY A 311 -28.12 10.88 -7.14
CA GLY A 311 -28.56 12.09 -7.85
C GLY A 311 -27.63 13.30 -7.66
N THR A 312 -26.71 13.25 -6.70
CA THR A 312 -25.72 14.31 -6.45
C THR A 312 -24.29 13.85 -6.78
N VAL A 313 -23.87 12.73 -6.20
CA VAL A 313 -22.53 12.14 -6.41
C VAL A 313 -22.61 10.90 -7.29
N PHE A 314 -23.57 10.03 -7.03
CA PHE A 314 -23.76 8.79 -7.78
C PHE A 314 -25.01 8.87 -8.65
N ALA A 315 -24.94 8.32 -9.87
CA ALA A 315 -26.12 8.21 -10.73
C ALA A 315 -27.13 7.17 -10.22
N ALA A 316 -26.66 6.15 -9.49
CA ALA A 316 -27.47 5.04 -8.99
C ALA A 316 -26.89 4.47 -7.67
N LEU A 317 -27.62 3.54 -7.05
CA LEU A 317 -27.22 2.88 -5.80
C LEU A 317 -25.93 2.04 -5.94
N CYS A 318 -25.64 1.51 -7.12
CA CYS A 318 -24.47 0.66 -7.36
C CYS A 318 -23.80 1.03 -8.69
N ALA A 319 -22.48 0.85 -8.76
CA ALA A 319 -21.75 0.92 -10.02
C ALA A 319 -22.17 -0.21 -10.96
N GLU A 320 -22.20 0.06 -12.27
CA GLU A 320 -22.56 -0.93 -13.30
C GLU A 320 -21.56 -2.08 -13.40
N SER A 321 -20.32 -1.87 -12.96
CA SER A 321 -19.26 -2.88 -12.94
C SER A 321 -19.45 -3.96 -11.88
N LEU A 322 -20.40 -3.81 -10.95
CA LEU A 322 -20.64 -4.81 -9.91
C LEU A 322 -21.45 -6.00 -10.45
N PRO A 323 -21.20 -7.24 -9.97
CA PRO A 323 -22.01 -8.39 -10.34
C PRO A 323 -23.51 -8.18 -10.04
N GLU A 324 -24.39 -8.63 -10.92
CA GLU A 324 -25.84 -8.38 -10.81
C GLU A 324 -26.44 -8.88 -9.50
N VAL A 325 -25.96 -10.02 -9.00
CA VAL A 325 -26.36 -10.56 -7.70
C VAL A 325 -26.07 -9.57 -6.57
N VAL A 326 -24.88 -8.97 -6.55
CA VAL A 326 -24.47 -7.98 -5.54
C VAL A 326 -25.27 -6.69 -5.68
N ARG A 327 -25.54 -6.25 -6.92
CA ARG A 327 -26.39 -5.08 -7.19
C ARG A 327 -27.79 -5.29 -6.63
N GLY A 328 -28.42 -6.44 -6.86
CA GLY A 328 -29.75 -6.71 -6.31
C GLY A 328 -29.80 -6.93 -4.80
N VAL A 329 -28.68 -7.24 -4.14
CA VAL A 329 -28.61 -7.22 -2.66
C VAL A 329 -28.78 -5.80 -2.11
N ILE A 330 -28.25 -4.79 -2.80
CA ILE A 330 -28.28 -3.37 -2.38
C ILE A 330 -29.50 -2.64 -2.95
N ASP A 331 -29.83 -2.88 -4.22
CA ASP A 331 -30.93 -2.26 -4.95
C ASP A 331 -32.08 -3.25 -5.10
N LEU A 332 -33.11 -3.07 -4.27
CA LEU A 332 -34.28 -3.96 -4.21
C LEU A 332 -35.05 -4.03 -5.53
N SER A 333 -34.98 -2.99 -6.37
CA SER A 333 -35.70 -2.94 -7.65
C SER A 333 -35.16 -3.94 -8.67
N ARG A 334 -33.96 -4.48 -8.45
CA ARG A 334 -33.30 -5.48 -9.30
C ARG A 334 -33.60 -6.92 -8.90
N ARG A 335 -34.40 -7.13 -7.85
CA ARG A 335 -34.75 -8.48 -7.37
C ARG A 335 -35.93 -9.02 -8.16
N ASP A 336 -35.64 -9.69 -9.27
CA ASP A 336 -36.61 -10.49 -10.00
C ASP A 336 -36.41 -12.00 -9.71
N ALA A 337 -37.18 -12.86 -10.39
CA ALA A 337 -37.06 -14.30 -10.26
C ALA A 337 -35.65 -14.82 -10.65
N ALA A 338 -35.05 -14.24 -11.70
CA ALA A 338 -33.71 -14.62 -12.15
C ALA A 338 -32.64 -14.24 -11.12
N TRP A 339 -32.77 -13.07 -10.49
CA TRP A 339 -31.90 -12.64 -9.40
C TRP A 339 -32.02 -13.57 -8.20
N ARG A 340 -33.24 -13.98 -7.82
CA ARG A 340 -33.44 -14.92 -6.69
C ARG A 340 -32.70 -16.23 -6.92
N ASP A 341 -32.82 -16.79 -8.12
CA ASP A 341 -32.12 -18.01 -8.50
C ASP A 341 -30.60 -17.84 -8.49
N ALA A 342 -30.10 -16.75 -9.06
CA ALA A 342 -28.66 -16.46 -9.12
C ALA A 342 -28.06 -16.16 -7.74
N PHE A 343 -28.80 -15.45 -6.89
CA PHE A 343 -28.42 -15.19 -5.50
C PHE A 343 -28.37 -16.49 -4.70
N ALA A 344 -29.42 -17.31 -4.78
CA ALA A 344 -29.48 -18.58 -4.07
C ALA A 344 -28.33 -19.51 -4.48
N GLU A 345 -28.01 -19.56 -5.77
CA GLU A 345 -26.89 -20.33 -6.28
C GLU A 345 -25.53 -19.80 -5.79
N THR A 346 -25.31 -18.49 -5.89
CA THR A 346 -24.05 -17.85 -5.46
C THR A 346 -23.80 -18.07 -3.96
N VAL A 347 -24.83 -17.89 -3.13
CA VAL A 347 -24.73 -18.08 -1.69
C VAL A 347 -24.57 -19.56 -1.35
N ALA A 348 -25.29 -20.48 -2.02
CA ALA A 348 -25.12 -21.92 -1.81
C ALA A 348 -23.69 -22.38 -2.12
N GLN A 349 -23.12 -21.92 -3.24
CA GLN A 349 -21.72 -22.20 -3.59
C GLN A 349 -20.75 -21.61 -2.55
N GLY A 350 -21.01 -20.38 -2.09
CA GLY A 350 -20.25 -19.73 -1.03
C GLY A 350 -20.25 -20.54 0.27
N ILE A 351 -21.42 -20.98 0.73
CA ILE A 351 -21.56 -21.83 1.93
C ILE A 351 -20.83 -23.16 1.76
N ALA A 352 -20.97 -23.81 0.60
CA ALA A 352 -20.34 -25.10 0.31
C ALA A 352 -18.80 -25.02 0.29
N ALA A 353 -18.25 -23.87 -0.09
CA ALA A 353 -16.81 -23.63 -0.12
C ALA A 353 -16.20 -23.29 1.25
N VAL A 354 -17.00 -22.81 2.21
CA VAL A 354 -16.50 -22.38 3.52
C VAL A 354 -16.09 -23.58 4.37
N LYS A 355 -14.89 -23.49 4.93
CA LYS A 355 -14.35 -24.42 5.91
C LYS A 355 -14.32 -23.78 7.30
N ASP A 356 -14.56 -24.57 8.33
CA ASP A 356 -14.29 -24.20 9.71
C ASP A 356 -12.77 -24.22 10.00
N ASN A 357 -12.40 -23.86 11.22
CA ASN A 357 -11.00 -23.77 11.66
C ASN A 357 -10.28 -25.15 11.66
N ASP A 358 -11.05 -26.24 11.71
CA ASP A 358 -10.52 -27.60 11.64
C ASP A 358 -10.46 -28.11 10.19
N GLY A 359 -10.73 -27.24 9.22
CA GLY A 359 -10.66 -27.52 7.78
C GLY A 359 -11.90 -28.25 7.24
N MET A 360 -12.93 -28.45 8.06
CA MET A 360 -14.15 -29.16 7.69
C MET A 360 -15.13 -28.20 7.03
N ARG A 361 -15.74 -28.65 5.93
CA ARG A 361 -16.75 -27.82 5.24
C ARG A 361 -17.96 -27.61 6.14
N LEU A 362 -18.49 -26.37 6.16
CA LEU A 362 -19.79 -26.07 6.78
C LEU A 362 -20.91 -26.91 6.18
N ALA A 363 -20.79 -27.22 4.88
CA ALA A 363 -21.56 -28.27 4.21
C ALA A 363 -21.10 -29.68 4.68
N GLY A 364 -21.26 -29.92 5.98
CA GLY A 364 -21.38 -31.23 6.61
C GLY A 364 -22.84 -31.60 6.88
N ILE A 365 -23.77 -30.93 6.20
CA ILE A 365 -25.19 -31.31 6.09
C ILE A 365 -25.27 -32.57 5.23
N SER A 366 -25.08 -33.74 5.84
CA SER A 366 -25.56 -35.07 5.37
C SER A 366 -25.64 -35.36 3.85
N GLY A 367 -24.66 -34.96 3.03
CA GLY A 367 -24.69 -35.23 1.59
C GLY A 367 -25.66 -34.37 0.76
N ALA A 368 -26.04 -33.18 1.24
CA ALA A 368 -26.77 -32.20 0.44
C ALA A 368 -25.84 -31.60 -0.65
N SER A 369 -26.19 -31.79 -1.92
CA SER A 369 -25.59 -31.06 -3.04
C SER A 369 -25.93 -29.57 -2.95
N ALA A 370 -25.16 -28.70 -3.61
CA ALA A 370 -25.43 -27.26 -3.69
C ALA A 370 -26.89 -26.94 -4.12
N SER A 371 -27.53 -27.86 -4.85
CA SER A 371 -28.94 -27.78 -5.24
C SER A 371 -29.94 -27.83 -4.07
N SER A 372 -29.67 -28.58 -2.99
CA SER A 372 -30.56 -28.61 -1.81
C SER A 372 -30.44 -27.34 -0.98
N LEU A 373 -29.24 -26.76 -0.87
CA LEU A 373 -29.02 -25.45 -0.25
C LEU A 373 -29.70 -24.32 -1.03
N LYS A 374 -29.70 -24.41 -2.37
CA LYS A 374 -30.38 -23.44 -3.23
C LYS A 374 -31.88 -23.35 -2.91
N ALA A 375 -32.55 -24.48 -2.65
CA ALA A 375 -33.97 -24.50 -2.30
C ALA A 375 -34.24 -23.76 -0.97
N TYR A 376 -33.49 -24.07 0.09
CA TYR A 376 -33.61 -23.38 1.37
C TYR A 376 -33.33 -21.88 1.28
N ILE A 377 -32.36 -21.48 0.47
CA ILE A 377 -32.07 -20.05 0.29
C ILE A 377 -33.19 -19.37 -0.51
N ALA A 378 -33.75 -20.03 -1.52
CA ALA A 378 -34.86 -19.47 -2.29
C ALA A 378 -36.14 -19.31 -1.44
N GLU A 379 -36.38 -20.20 -0.48
CA GLU A 379 -37.48 -20.08 0.49
C GLU A 379 -37.29 -18.90 1.47
N ALA A 380 -36.04 -18.48 1.70
CA ALA A 380 -35.69 -17.37 2.59
C ALA A 380 -35.73 -15.97 1.94
N LEU A 381 -36.03 -15.88 0.63
CA LEU A 381 -36.04 -14.64 -0.19
C LEU A 381 -37.45 -14.20 -0.60
#